data_AF-A0A7J5VCU3-F1
#
_entry.id   AF-A0A7J5VCU3-F1
#
_cell.length_a   1.000
_cell.length_b   1.000
_cell.length_c   1.000
_cell.angle_alpha   90.00
_cell.angle_beta   90.00
_cell.angle_gamma   90.00
#
_symmetry.space_group_name_H-M   'P 1'
#
loop_
_entity.id
_entity.type
_entity.pdbx_description
1 polymer ?
#
loop_
_entity_poly.entity_id
_entity_poly.type
_entity_poly.pdbx_seq_one_letter_code
_entity_poly.pdbx_strand_id
1 'polypeptide(L)' 'MEDEFKHLIDAGSREGVVDESQKELIKTIFESGDRPVTDIMIPRVEMFCLSSDMKASAIVREVVRGRYE' A
#
# COMPACT_ATOMS: atom_id res chain seq x y z
N MET A 1 3.75 8.17 -21.88
CA MET A 1 2.86 8.99 -21.04
C MET A 1 3.44 9.12 -19.63
N GLU A 2 3.80 8.01 -18.99
CA GLU A 2 4.38 8.03 -17.65
C GLU A 2 5.77 8.70 -17.59
N ASP A 3 6.65 8.44 -18.56
CA ASP A 3 8.00 9.03 -18.59
C ASP A 3 7.97 10.57 -18.74
N GLU A 4 7.02 11.08 -19.51
CA GLU A 4 6.79 12.53 -19.66
C GLU A 4 6.34 13.16 -18.34
N PHE A 5 5.50 12.45 -17.59
CA PHE A 5 5.04 12.88 -16.27
C PHE A 5 6.16 12.84 -15.23
N LYS A 6 7.03 11.81 -15.26
CA LYS A 6 8.25 11.74 -14.42
C LYS A 6 9.15 12.94 -14.66
N HIS A 7 9.35 13.33 -15.91
CA HIS A 7 10.12 14.52 -16.26
C HIS A 7 9.49 15.83 -15.74
N LEU A 8 8.16 15.95 -15.77
CA LEU A 8 7.44 17.11 -15.20
C LEU A 8 7.59 17.19 -13.68
N ILE A 9 7.50 16.06 -12.97
CA ILE A 9 7.70 16.01 -11.52
C ILE A 9 9.15 16.34 -11.14
N ASP A 10 10.13 15.86 -11.90
CA ASP A 10 11.54 16.22 -11.69
C ASP A 10 11.81 17.70 -11.95
N ALA A 11 11.12 18.32 -12.90
CA ALA A 11 11.18 19.76 -13.12
C ALA A 11 10.55 20.54 -11.96
N GLY A 12 9.32 20.20 -11.57
CA GLY A 12 8.60 20.84 -10.45
C GLY A 12 9.32 20.69 -9.11
N SER A 13 10.03 19.58 -8.90
CA SER A 13 10.86 19.37 -7.71
C SER A 13 12.10 20.28 -7.71
N ARG A 14 12.79 20.42 -8.84
CA ARG A 14 13.92 21.36 -8.98
C ARG A 14 13.51 22.82 -8.82
N GLU A 15 12.29 23.16 -9.22
CA GLU A 15 11.70 24.48 -9.06
C GLU A 15 11.14 24.73 -7.63
N GLY A 16 11.19 23.72 -6.75
CA GLY A 16 10.71 23.80 -5.37
C GLY A 16 9.18 23.80 -5.22
N VAL A 17 8.45 23.51 -6.31
CA VAL A 17 6.99 23.40 -6.34
C VAL A 17 6.54 22.05 -5.77
N VAL A 18 7.37 21.02 -5.91
CA VAL A 18 7.14 19.66 -5.40
C VAL A 18 8.24 19.30 -4.41
N ASP A 19 7.87 18.98 -3.19
CA ASP A 19 8.85 18.52 -2.20
C ASP A 19 9.26 17.05 -2.43
N GLU A 20 10.33 16.60 -1.78
CA GLU A 20 10.85 15.25 -1.97
C GLU A 20 9.86 14.17 -1.51
N SER A 21 9.09 14.43 -0.45
CA SER A 21 8.10 13.46 0.05
C SER A 21 6.93 13.29 -0.93
N GLN A 22 6.50 14.38 -1.56
CA GLN A 22 5.49 14.37 -2.61
C GLN A 22 6.01 13.64 -3.85
N LYS A 23 7.28 13.86 -4.22
CA LYS A 23 7.93 13.17 -5.34
C LYS A 23 7.99 11.66 -5.11
N GLU A 24 8.44 11.23 -3.93
CA GLU A 24 8.51 9.81 -3.55
C GLU A 24 7.13 9.16 -3.55
N LEU A 25 6.12 9.86 -3.02
CA LEU A 25 4.74 9.38 -3.03
C LEU A 25 4.22 9.18 -4.46
N ILE A 26 4.40 10.18 -5.33
CA ILE A 26 3.94 10.12 -6.72
C ILE A 26 4.64 8.97 -7.46
N LYS A 27 5.95 8.80 -7.27
CA LYS A 27 6.71 7.69 -7.85
C LYS A 27 6.17 6.33 -7.37
N THR A 28 5.91 6.21 -6.07
CA THR A 28 5.35 4.98 -5.46
C THR A 28 3.98 4.64 -6.03
N ILE A 29 3.13 5.65 -6.30
CA ILE A 29 1.80 5.45 -6.91
C ILE A 29 1.93 4.86 -8.31
N PHE A 30 2.81 5.40 -9.15
CA PHE A 30 3.03 4.88 -10.50
C PHE A 30 3.57 3.44 -10.47
N GLU A 31 4.62 3.20 -9.67
CA GLU A 31 5.18 1.86 -9.49
C GLU A 31 4.15 0.86 -8.94
N SER A 32 3.21 1.31 -8.10
CA SER A 32 2.16 0.44 -7.55
C SER A 32 1.03 0.17 -8.55
N GLY A 33 0.72 1.12 -9.44
CA GLY A 33 -0.33 0.97 -10.46
C GLY A 33 -0.01 -0.11 -11.49
N ASP A 34 1.28 -0.34 -11.76
CA ASP A 34 1.75 -1.34 -12.72
C ASP A 34 2.00 -2.71 -12.09
N ARG A 35 1.96 -2.82 -10.76
CA ARG A 35 2.19 -4.09 -10.06
C ARG A 35 0.93 -4.96 -10.08
N PRO A 36 1.02 -6.22 -10.51
CA PRO A 36 -0.11 -7.13 -10.39
C PRO A 36 -0.43 -7.36 -8.91
N VAL A 37 -1.71 -7.60 -8.61
CA VAL A 37 -2.19 -7.85 -7.24
C VAL A 37 -1.41 -8.98 -6.56
N THR A 38 -0.95 -9.96 -7.34
CA THR A 38 -0.14 -11.08 -6.88
C THR A 38 1.16 -10.67 -6.19
N ASP A 39 1.69 -9.50 -6.52
CA ASP A 39 2.98 -9.02 -6.03
C ASP A 39 2.85 -8.14 -4.78
N ILE A 40 1.62 -7.81 -4.37
CA ILE A 40 1.32 -6.94 -3.23
C ILE A 40 0.37 -7.57 -2.20
N MET A 41 -0.35 -8.63 -2.57
CA MET A 41 -1.29 -9.30 -1.67
C MET A 41 -0.56 -10.16 -0.64
N ILE A 42 -1.20 -10.36 0.52
CA ILE A 42 -0.78 -11.41 1.48
C ILE A 42 -1.19 -12.77 0.89
N PRO A 43 -0.26 -13.74 0.74
CA PRO A 43 -0.59 -15.07 0.25
C PRO A 43 -1.70 -15.72 1.08
N ARG A 44 -2.60 -16.46 0.42
CA ARG A 44 -3.77 -17.09 1.10
C ARG A 44 -3.38 -17.92 2.33
N VAL A 45 -2.22 -18.58 2.28
CA VAL A 45 -1.71 -19.43 3.37
C VAL A 45 -1.19 -18.63 4.57
N GLU A 46 -0.91 -17.34 4.39
CA GLU A 46 -0.42 -16.40 5.42
C GLU A 46 -1.54 -15.49 5.94
N MET A 47 -2.73 -15.52 5.35
CA MET A 47 -3.84 -14.65 5.76
C MET A 47 -4.37 -15.02 7.15
N PHE A 48 -4.40 -14.04 8.07
CA PHE A 48 -5.21 -14.13 9.27
C PHE A 48 -6.71 -14.13 8.91
N CYS A 49 -7.37 -15.27 9.10
CA CYS A 49 -8.76 -15.49 8.71
C CYS A 49 -9.61 -15.87 9.94
N LEU A 50 -10.83 -15.37 10.00
CA LEU A 50 -11.81 -15.69 11.05
C LEU A 50 -13.08 -16.27 10.41
N SER A 51 -13.73 -17.20 11.12
CA SER A 51 -14.99 -17.79 10.67
C SER A 51 -16.14 -16.78 10.71
N SER A 52 -17.03 -16.83 9.72
CA SER A 52 -18.17 -15.92 9.59
C SER A 52 -19.26 -16.12 10.65
N ASP A 53 -19.31 -17.30 11.27
CA ASP A 53 -20.24 -17.66 12.35
C ASP A 53 -19.72 -17.32 13.75
N MET A 54 -18.51 -16.75 13.84
CA MET A 54 -17.86 -16.45 15.12
C MET A 54 -18.59 -15.32 15.85
N LYS A 55 -18.84 -15.51 17.15
CA LYS A 55 -19.42 -14.45 18.00
C LYS A 55 -18.47 -13.25 18.07
N ALA A 56 -19.02 -12.04 18.05
CA ALA A 56 -18.25 -10.80 18.14
C ALA A 56 -17.25 -10.77 19.31
N SER A 57 -17.62 -11.31 20.48
CA SER A 57 -16.73 -11.38 21.64
C SER A 57 -15.51 -12.30 21.44
N ALA A 58 -15.64 -13.34 20.62
CA ALA A 58 -14.52 -14.20 20.25
C ALA A 58 -13.64 -13.54 19.18
N ILE A 59 -14.24 -12.88 18.18
CA ILE A 59 -13.52 -12.10 17.16
C ILE A 59 -12.58 -11.08 17.84
N VAL A 60 -13.09 -10.29 18.79
CA VAL A 60 -12.27 -9.28 19.50
C VAL A 60 -11.08 -9.93 20.20
N ARG A 61 -11.27 -11.09 20.85
CA ARG A 61 -10.16 -11.80 21.52
C ARG A 61 -9.10 -12.28 20.53
N GLU A 62 -9.53 -12.84 19.40
CA GLU A 62 -8.61 -13.34 18.38
C GLU A 62 -7.87 -12.20 17.67
N VAL A 63 -8.53 -11.07 17.40
CA VAL A 63 -7.87 -9.87 16.83
C VAL A 63 -6.85 -9.26 17.80
N VAL A 64 -7.15 -9.20 19.10
CA VAL A 64 -6.21 -8.70 20.11
C VAL A 64 -5.00 -9.64 20.26
N ARG A 65 -5.20 -10.96 20.13
CA ARG A 65 -4.10 -11.93 20.15
C ARG A 65 -3.28 -11.91 18.86
N GLY A 66 -3.94 -11.77 17.72
CA GLY A 66 -3.31 -11.81 16.39
C GLY A 66 -2.62 -10.52 15.98
N ARG A 67 -3.02 -9.36 16.53
CA ARG A 67 -2.20 -8.14 16.46
C ARG A 67 -1.02 -8.28 17.41
N TYR A 68 0.05 -8.92 16.97
CA TYR A 68 1.47 -8.62 17.25
C TYR A 68 2.34 -9.70 16.59
N GLU A 69 2.50 -9.59 15.28
CA GLU A 69 3.80 -9.76 14.62
C GLU A 69 4.07 -8.50 13.81
#